data_AF-A0A931S079-F1
#
_entry.id   AF-A0A931S079-F1
#
_cell.length_a   1.000
_cell.length_b   1.000
_cell.length_c   1.000
_cell.angle_alpha   90.00
_cell.angle_beta   90.00
_cell.angle_gamma   90.00
#
_symmetry.space_group_name_H-M   'P 1'
#
loop_
_entity.id
_entity.type
_entity.pdbx_description
1 polymer ?
#
loop_
_entity_poly.entity_id
_entity_poly.type
_entity_poly.pdbx_seq_one_letter_code
_entity_poly.pdbx_strand_id
1 'polypeptide(L)'
;MSKKKETPAENGAVPLEGLLLDTPRRRYPIVDIAVQWAHVLKRRQENMHLKKNEILEKALADVLSKKIDADYIAKEIKAIEKEEEQAKEKDKEEARAKLKLKTEDDEDEAPKKKEREKAESKK
;
A
#
# COMPACT_ATOMS: atom_id res chain seq x y z
N MET A 1 -3.96 41.23 -31.23
CA MET A 1 -4.43 40.48 -30.05
C MET A 1 -4.33 39.00 -30.37
N SER A 2 -3.34 38.31 -29.78
CA SER A 2 -3.07 36.90 -30.07
C SER A 2 -4.12 36.03 -29.39
N LYS A 3 -5.03 35.44 -30.18
CA LYS A 3 -5.91 34.35 -29.74
C LYS A 3 -5.02 33.17 -29.38
N LYS A 4 -4.85 32.92 -28.08
CA LYS A 4 -4.19 31.73 -27.54
C LYS A 4 -5.04 30.52 -28.00
N LYS A 5 -4.45 29.71 -28.88
CA LYS A 5 -5.05 28.53 -29.46
C LYS A 5 -5.06 27.46 -28.36
N GLU A 6 -6.21 27.25 -27.72
CA GLU A 6 -6.41 26.12 -26.82
C GLU A 6 -6.25 24.83 -27.63
N THR A 7 -5.22 24.06 -27.29
CA THR A 7 -5.01 22.72 -27.84
C THR A 7 -6.13 21.81 -27.31
N PRO A 8 -6.86 21.10 -28.19
CA PRO A 8 -7.89 20.18 -27.74
C PRO A 8 -7.23 19.06 -26.92
N ALA A 9 -7.78 18.81 -25.72
CA ALA A 9 -7.33 17.76 -24.84
C ALA A 9 -7.35 16.41 -25.57
N GLU A 10 -6.17 15.84 -25.77
CA GLU A 10 -5.96 14.49 -26.23
C GLU A 10 -6.73 13.55 -25.29
N ASN A 11 -7.72 12.81 -25.82
CA ASN A 11 -8.57 11.81 -25.14
C ASN A 11 -9.96 12.21 -24.62
N GLY A 12 -10.55 13.35 -24.99
CA GLY A 12 -11.98 13.61 -24.71
C GLY A 12 -12.36 13.58 -23.22
N ALA A 13 -11.36 13.58 -22.34
CA ALA A 13 -11.54 13.72 -20.91
C ALA A 13 -11.87 15.17 -20.62
N VAL A 14 -12.95 15.41 -19.87
CA VAL A 14 -13.30 16.74 -19.41
C VAL A 14 -12.14 17.25 -18.56
N PRO A 15 -11.58 18.45 -18.85
CA PRO A 15 -10.49 18.99 -18.06
C PRO A 15 -10.91 19.16 -16.60
N LEU A 16 -10.01 18.83 -15.68
CA LEU A 16 -10.27 18.86 -14.25
C LEU A 16 -10.73 20.25 -13.78
N GLU A 17 -10.19 21.29 -14.40
CA GLU A 17 -10.56 22.68 -14.20
C GLU A 17 -12.04 22.92 -14.51
N GLY A 18 -12.57 22.32 -15.58
CA GLY A 18 -13.98 22.39 -15.93
C GLY A 18 -14.86 21.70 -14.90
N LEU A 19 -14.46 20.50 -14.46
CA LEU A 19 -15.17 19.75 -13.43
C LEU A 19 -15.22 20.49 -12.08
N LEU A 20 -14.15 21.20 -11.71
CA LEU A 20 -14.08 22.00 -10.48
C LEU A 20 -14.99 23.23 -10.53
N LEU A 21 -15.14 23.86 -11.70
CA LEU A 21 -16.00 25.02 -11.90
C LEU A 21 -17.48 24.64 -11.92
N ASP A 22 -17.80 23.48 -12.51
CA ASP A 22 -19.17 22.98 -12.64
C ASP A 22 -19.73 22.38 -11.35
N THR A 23 -18.91 22.16 -10.32
CA THR A 23 -19.35 21.54 -9.09
C THR A 23 -19.99 22.55 -8.13
N PRO A 24 -21.32 22.49 -7.88
CA PRO A 24 -22.04 23.48 -7.07
C PRO A 24 -21.89 23.26 -5.55
N ARG A 25 -21.17 22.21 -5.13
CA ARG A 25 -21.01 21.81 -3.72
C ARG A 25 -19.83 22.50 -3.05
N ARG A 26 -19.84 22.53 -1.71
CA ARG A 26 -18.69 22.97 -0.90
C ARG A 26 -17.44 22.21 -1.37
N ARG A 27 -16.44 22.96 -1.85
CA ARG A 27 -15.23 22.43 -2.49
C ARG A 27 -14.35 21.63 -1.54
N TYR A 28 -14.38 21.96 -0.25
CA TYR A 28 -13.52 21.34 0.77
C TYR A 28 -13.83 19.85 1.04
N PRO A 29 -15.08 19.43 1.29
CA PRO A 29 -15.40 18.00 1.43
C PRO A 29 -15.02 17.12 0.25
N ILE A 30 -14.95 17.68 -0.96
CA ILE A 30 -14.59 16.92 -2.17
C ILE A 30 -13.11 16.53 -2.13
N VAL A 31 -12.26 17.41 -1.60
CA VAL A 31 -10.82 17.14 -1.48
C VAL A 31 -10.60 15.96 -0.52
N ASP A 32 -11.29 15.94 0.61
CA ASP A 32 -11.18 14.85 1.59
C ASP A 32 -11.58 13.50 0.98
N ILE A 33 -12.69 13.49 0.24
CA ILE A 33 -13.19 12.30 -0.46
C ILE A 33 -12.20 11.84 -1.54
N ALA A 34 -11.64 12.78 -2.32
CA ALA A 34 -10.65 12.48 -3.34
C ALA A 34 -9.34 11.95 -2.76
N VAL A 35 -8.89 12.45 -1.60
CA VAL A 35 -7.69 11.93 -0.91
C VAL A 35 -7.92 10.49 -0.44
N GLN A 36 -9.08 10.20 0.15
CA GLN A 36 -9.45 8.85 0.55
C GLN A 36 -9.48 7.91 -0.67
N TRP A 37 -10.05 8.37 -1.78
CA TRP A 37 -10.08 7.59 -3.01
C TRP A 37 -8.68 7.40 -3.63
N ALA A 38 -7.81 8.41 -3.60
CA ALA A 38 -6.42 8.30 -4.03
C ALA A 38 -5.65 7.23 -3.23
N HIS A 39 -5.93 7.12 -1.93
CA HIS A 39 -5.34 6.07 -1.09
C HIS A 39 -5.76 4.66 -1.54
N VAL A 40 -7.04 4.49 -1.90
CA VAL A 40 -7.57 3.25 -2.49
C VAL A 40 -6.89 2.96 -3.84
N LEU A 41 -6.86 3.95 -4.74
CA LEU A 41 -6.27 3.81 -6.07
C LEU A 41 -4.81 3.37 -6.02
N LYS A 42 -4.02 3.93 -5.10
CA LYS A 42 -2.60 3.59 -4.94
C LYS A 42 -2.36 2.11 -4.61
N ARG A 43 -3.32 1.45 -3.96
CA ARG A 43 -3.22 0.04 -3.56
C ARG A 43 -3.66 -0.93 -4.66
N ARG A 44 -4.35 -0.45 -5.70
CA ARG A 44 -4.72 -1.27 -6.86
C ARG A 44 -3.52 -1.47 -7.77
N GLN A 45 -3.24 -2.72 -8.14
CA GLN A 45 -2.12 -3.07 -9.02
C GLN A 45 -2.16 -2.30 -10.35
N GLU A 46 -3.36 -2.05 -10.88
CA GLU A 46 -3.60 -1.28 -12.10
C GLU A 46 -3.00 0.13 -12.07
N ASN A 47 -2.81 0.75 -10.89
CA ASN A 47 -2.31 2.12 -10.77
C ASN A 47 -0.87 2.19 -10.26
N MET A 48 -0.16 1.07 -10.11
CA MET A 48 1.21 1.07 -9.58
C MET A 48 2.22 1.82 -10.48
N HIS A 49 1.89 1.96 -11.76
CA HIS A 49 2.70 2.70 -12.74
C HIS A 49 2.49 4.22 -12.68
N LEU A 50 1.43 4.68 -12.00
CA LEU A 50 1.07 6.09 -11.93
C LEU A 50 1.88 6.82 -10.85
N LYS A 51 2.28 8.05 -11.15
CA LYS A 51 2.89 8.96 -10.17
C LYS A 51 1.82 9.43 -9.18
N LYS A 52 2.26 9.88 -8.00
CA LYS A 52 1.38 10.39 -6.94
C LYS A 52 0.41 11.47 -7.45
N ASN A 53 0.90 12.37 -8.30
CA ASN A 53 0.09 13.46 -8.86
C ASN A 53 -0.99 12.92 -9.80
N GLU A 54 -0.65 11.96 -10.66
CA GLU A 54 -1.58 11.33 -11.61
C GLU A 54 -2.68 10.54 -10.88
N ILE A 55 -2.32 9.88 -9.76
CA ILE A 55 -3.30 9.21 -8.90
C ILE A 55 -4.27 10.23 -8.28
N LEU A 56 -3.76 11.38 -7.84
CA LEU A 56 -4.58 12.42 -7.24
C LEU A 56 -5.50 13.09 -8.28
N GLU A 57 -4.99 13.38 -9.47
CA GLU A 57 -5.77 13.91 -10.59
C GLU A 57 -6.87 12.95 -11.02
N LYS A 58 -6.55 11.66 -11.16
CA LYS A 58 -7.53 10.61 -11.43
C LYS A 58 -8.58 10.52 -10.33
N ALA A 59 -8.16 10.60 -9.06
CA ALA A 59 -9.09 10.54 -7.94
C ALA A 59 -10.06 11.73 -7.91
N LEU A 60 -9.54 12.93 -8.15
CA LEU A 60 -10.36 14.15 -8.24
C LEU A 60 -11.33 14.08 -9.41
N ALA A 61 -10.88 13.61 -10.58
CA ALA A 61 -11.72 13.44 -11.75
C ALA A 61 -12.86 12.44 -11.50
N ASP A 62 -12.58 11.28 -10.88
CA ASP A 62 -13.59 10.27 -10.57
C ASP A 62 -14.65 10.78 -9.58
N VAL A 63 -14.24 11.56 -8.57
CA VAL A 63 -15.16 12.12 -7.56
C VAL A 63 -15.99 13.26 -8.15
N LEU A 64 -15.36 14.19 -8.89
CA LEU A 64 -16.08 15.33 -9.49
C LEU A 64 -17.03 14.90 -10.60
N SER A 65 -16.68 13.85 -11.35
CA SER A 65 -17.56 13.25 -12.36
C SER A 65 -18.70 12.42 -11.76
N LYS A 66 -18.78 12.27 -10.42
CA LYS A 66 -19.74 11.41 -9.71
C LYS A 66 -19.73 9.95 -10.16
N LYS A 67 -18.61 9.50 -10.71
CA LYS A 67 -18.40 8.08 -11.00
C LYS A 67 -18.29 7.27 -9.71
N ILE A 68 -17.87 7.93 -8.63
CA ILE A 68 -17.59 7.35 -7.33
C ILE A 68 -18.17 8.20 -6.22
N ASP A 69 -18.85 7.53 -5.29
CA ASP A 69 -19.47 8.13 -4.11
C ASP A 69 -18.75 7.74 -2.82
N ALA A 70 -18.93 8.54 -1.77
CA ALA A 70 -18.31 8.34 -0.45
C ALA A 70 -18.60 6.95 0.15
N ASP A 71 -19.81 6.42 -0.04
CA ASP A 71 -20.20 5.10 0.46
C ASP A 71 -19.43 3.97 -0.23
N TYR A 72 -19.11 4.13 -1.52
CA TYR A 72 -18.30 3.18 -2.25
C TYR A 72 -16.86 3.20 -1.75
N ILE A 73 -16.29 4.40 -1.57
CA ILE A 73 -14.93 4.58 -1.05
C ILE A 73 -14.80 3.95 0.34
N ALA A 74 -15.78 4.16 1.21
CA ALA A 74 -15.79 3.58 2.56
C ALA A 74 -15.79 2.04 2.54
N LYS A 75 -16.49 1.40 1.59
CA LYS A 75 -16.47 -0.07 1.42
C LYS A 75 -15.10 -0.56 0.96
N GLU A 76 -14.50 0.13 0.01
CA GLU A 76 -13.18 -0.22 -0.52
C GLU A 76 -12.08 -0.08 0.54
N ILE A 77 -12.11 0.99 1.35
CA ILE A 77 -11.19 1.16 2.47
C ILE A 77 -11.30 -0.02 3.46
N LYS A 78 -12.52 -0.40 3.85
CA LYS A 78 -12.74 -1.53 4.75
C LYS A 78 -12.26 -2.85 4.18
N ALA A 79 -12.45 -3.08 2.88
CA ALA A 79 -11.96 -4.29 2.21
C ALA A 79 -10.44 -4.36 2.28
N ILE A 80 -9.78 -3.25 1.99
CA ILE A 80 -8.34 -3.10 2.06
C ILE A 80 -7.79 -3.32 3.49
N GLU A 81 -8.43 -2.74 4.51
CA GLU A 81 -8.03 -2.93 5.91
C GLU A 81 -8.11 -4.40 6.32
N LYS A 82 -9.18 -5.09 5.89
CA LYS A 82 -9.36 -6.52 6.16
C LYS A 82 -8.30 -7.38 5.49
N GLU A 83 -7.88 -7.03 4.27
CA GLU A 83 -6.78 -7.72 3.58
C GLU A 83 -5.44 -7.52 4.29
N GLU A 84 -5.16 -6.31 4.79
CA GLU A 84 -3.93 -6.02 5.54
C GLU A 84 -3.87 -6.77 6.88
N GLU A 85 -5.01 -6.90 7.57
CA GLU A 85 -5.08 -7.65 8.82
C GLU A 85 -4.79 -9.15 8.59
N GLN A 86 -5.36 -9.73 7.53
CA GLN A 86 -5.10 -11.12 7.15
C GLN A 86 -3.65 -11.35 6.70
N ALA A 87 -3.02 -10.39 6.01
CA ALA A 87 -1.62 -10.48 5.64
C ALA A 87 -0.71 -10.47 6.88
N LYS A 88 -0.98 -9.60 7.86
CA LYS A 88 -0.21 -9.51 9.10
C LYS A 88 -0.34 -10.77 9.96
N GLU A 89 -1.50 -11.41 10.00
CA GLU A 89 -1.66 -12.69 10.72
C GLU A 89 -0.84 -13.81 10.08
N LYS A 90 -0.84 -13.91 8.74
CA LYS A 90 -0.04 -14.90 8.00
C LYS A 90 1.47 -14.70 8.23
N ASP A 91 1.94 -13.45 8.17
CA ASP A 91 3.36 -13.14 8.43
C ASP A 91 3.77 -13.50 9.86
N LYS A 92 2.87 -13.32 10.84
CA LYS A 92 3.12 -13.65 12.24
C LYS A 92 3.11 -15.17 12.48
N GLU A 93 2.27 -15.91 11.76
CA GLU A 93 2.24 -17.37 11.78
C GLU A 93 3.50 -17.96 11.13
N GLU A 94 3.95 -17.42 9.99
CA GLU A 94 5.17 -17.83 9.31
C GLU A 94 6.42 -17.54 10.16
N ALA A 95 6.46 -16.39 10.85
CA ALA A 95 7.52 -16.06 11.80
C ALA A 95 7.56 -17.03 12.99
N ARG A 96 6.40 -17.47 13.50
CA ARG A 96 6.31 -18.48 14.57
C ARG A 96 6.75 -19.87 14.10
N ALA A 97 6.41 -20.25 12.87
CA ALA A 97 6.83 -21.53 12.29
C ALA A 97 8.37 -21.60 12.10
N LYS A 98 8.97 -20.51 11.58
CA LYS A 98 10.43 -20.40 11.42
C LYS A 98 11.18 -20.42 12.76
N LEU A 99 10.57 -19.92 13.84
CA LEU A 99 11.17 -19.96 15.17
C LEU A 99 11.19 -21.38 15.77
N LYS A 100 10.14 -22.17 15.54
CA LYS A 100 10.06 -23.57 16.01
C LYS A 100 11.03 -24.50 15.32
N LEU A 101 11.22 -24.33 14.00
CA LEU A 101 12.17 -25.15 13.23
C LEU A 101 13.63 -24.95 13.66
N LYS A 102 13.95 -23.76 14.21
CA LYS A 102 15.32 -23.41 14.61
C LYS A 102 15.71 -23.93 16.00
N THR A 103 14.74 -24.33 16.82
CA THR A 103 14.99 -24.90 18.16
C THR A 103 15.17 -26.41 18.16
N GLU A 104 14.91 -27.10 17.06
CA GLU A 104 15.06 -28.57 16.96
C GLU A 104 16.46 -29.00 16.44
N ASP A 105 17.23 -28.09 15.84
CA ASP A 105 18.60 -28.39 15.34
C ASP A 105 19.73 -28.08 16.34
N ASP A 106 19.45 -27.45 17.49
CA ASP A 106 20.47 -27.02 18.48
C ASP A 106 20.54 -27.91 19.75
N GLU A 107 19.85 -29.06 19.80
CA GLU A 107 19.89 -30.00 20.96
C GLU A 107 20.86 -31.19 20.81
N ASP A 108 21.76 -31.23 19.81
CA ASP A 108 22.68 -32.38 19.61
C ASP A 108 24.20 -32.06 19.66
N GLU A 109 24.62 -30.95 20.27
CA GLU A 109 26.06 -30.70 20.49
C GLU A 109 26.40 -30.15 21.90
N ALA A 110 26.28 -31.03 22.92
CA ALA A 110 26.90 -30.78 24.23
C ALA A 110 28.32 -31.41 24.29
N PRO A 111 29.35 -30.67 24.76
CA PRO A 111 30.76 -30.99 24.50
C PRO A 111 31.35 -31.99 25.51
N LYS A 112 31.82 -33.15 25.03
CA LYS A 112 32.70 -34.04 25.80
C LYS A 112 34.14 -33.51 25.82
N LYS A 113 34.41 -32.46 26.60
CA LYS A 113 35.78 -32.13 27.05
C LYS A 113 35.97 -32.62 28.48
N LYS A 114 36.42 -33.87 28.62
CA LYS A 114 37.03 -34.36 29.86
C LYS A 114 38.22 -35.26 29.55
N GLU A 115 39.34 -34.88 30.15
CA GLU A 115 40.49 -35.71 30.49
C GLU A 115 41.39 -36.18 29.35
N ARG A 116 42.53 -35.47 29.18
CA ARG A 116 43.86 -36.07 29.01
C ARG A 116 44.94 -34.99 29.09
N GLU A 117 45.09 -34.43 30.29
CA GLU A 117 46.31 -33.73 30.69
C GLU A 117 46.82 -34.42 31.95
N LYS A 118 47.61 -35.49 31.76
CA LYS A 118 48.52 -36.14 32.73
C LYS A 118 49.11 -37.39 32.08
N ALA A 119 50.04 -37.19 31.16
CA ALA A 119 50.97 -38.23 30.73
C ALA A 119 52.29 -37.62 30.25
N GLU A 120 52.84 -36.67 31.02
CA GLU A 120 54.25 -36.27 30.84
C GLU A 120 54.82 -35.78 32.18
N SER A 121 54.90 -36.69 33.15
CA SER A 121 55.78 -36.52 34.32
C SER A 121 55.95 -37.87 35.04
N LYS A 122 56.85 -38.70 34.48
CA LYS A 122 57.53 -39.90 35.01
C LYS A 122 57.97 -40.64 33.74
N LYS A 123 59.25 -40.84 33.45
CA LYS A 123 60.42 -40.99 34.31
C LYS A 123 61.65 -41.01 33.39
#